data_AF-A0A0F9FS46-F1
#
_entry.id   AF-A0A0F9FS46-F1
#
_cell.length_a   1.000
_cell.length_b   1.000
_cell.length_c   1.000
_cell.angle_alpha   90.00
_cell.angle_beta   90.00
_cell.angle_gamma   90.00
#
_symmetry.space_group_name_H-M   'P 1'
#
loop_
_entity.id
_entity.type
_entity.pdbx_description
1 polymer ?
#
loop_
_entity_poly.entity_id
_entity_poly.type
_entity_poly.pdbx_seq_one_letter_code
_entity_poly.pdbx_strand_id
1 'polypeptide(L)'
;MAFIGTAQEEGTYPIVLTYTLGGSALTPDSVTWTLSRPNKTIVNAREDVVIETPGTTNTIAPSGDDLAILSDSDIDRVITAKIVYSPGSLPQNAQAEFKIKPLDQVP
;
A
#
# COMPACT_ATOMS: atom_id res chain seq x y z
N MET A 1 7.09 9.31 -5.55
CA MET A 1 6.83 7.90 -5.19
C MET A 1 8.03 7.42 -4.37
N ALA A 2 7.81 6.81 -3.21
CA ALA A 2 8.88 6.33 -2.33
C ALA A 2 9.08 4.81 -2.47
N PHE A 3 10.31 4.32 -2.47
CA PHE A 3 10.59 2.89 -2.35
C PHE A 3 10.65 2.50 -0.87
N ILE A 4 9.89 1.46 -0.47
CA ILE A 4 9.72 1.12 0.96
C ILE A 4 10.29 -0.25 1.36
N GLY A 5 10.74 -1.06 0.40
CA GLY A 5 11.50 -2.28 0.67
C GLY A 5 11.09 -3.47 -0.19
N THR A 6 11.31 -4.67 0.37
CA THR A 6 11.08 -5.94 -0.31
C THR A 6 10.20 -6.84 0.54
N ALA A 7 9.19 -7.45 -0.07
CA ALA A 7 8.30 -8.46 0.49
C ALA A 7 8.71 -9.85 0.00
N GLN A 8 8.47 -10.89 0.79
CA GLN A 8 8.58 -12.27 0.31
C GLN A 8 7.33 -12.63 -0.50
N GLU A 9 7.51 -13.28 -1.65
CA GLU A 9 6.41 -13.85 -2.43
C GLU A 9 5.51 -14.74 -1.56
N GLU A 10 4.19 -14.60 -1.75
CA GLU A 10 3.14 -15.27 -0.97
C GLU A 10 3.18 -15.02 0.57
N GLY A 11 4.07 -14.14 1.02
CA GLY A 11 4.27 -13.85 2.44
C GLY A 11 3.26 -12.86 3.02
N THR A 12 3.71 -12.02 3.96
CA THR A 12 2.96 -10.89 4.49
C THR A 12 3.89 -9.70 4.63
N TYR A 13 3.44 -8.52 4.20
CA TYR A 13 4.27 -7.31 4.20
C TYR A 13 3.57 -6.14 4.90
N PRO A 14 3.82 -5.91 6.20
CA PRO A 14 3.19 -4.81 6.92
C PRO A 14 3.79 -3.45 6.48
N ILE A 15 2.91 -2.56 6.02
CA ILE A 15 3.21 -1.20 5.59
C ILE A 15 2.54 -0.25 6.58
N VAL A 16 3.33 0.62 7.20
CA VAL A 16 2.82 1.64 8.13
C VAL A 16 2.60 2.94 7.38
N LEU A 17 1.35 3.39 7.34
CA LEU A 17 0.99 4.74 6.94
C LEU A 17 1.09 5.65 8.16
N THR A 18 1.83 6.74 8.02
CA THR A 18 1.96 7.79 9.05
C THR A 18 1.45 9.10 8.48
N TYR A 19 0.53 9.74 9.19
CA TYR A 19 -0.12 10.95 8.72
C TYR A 19 0.36 12.16 9.51
N THR A 20 0.88 13.16 8.79
CA THR A 20 1.35 14.41 9.41
C THR A 20 0.89 15.62 8.63
N LEU A 21 0.60 16.71 9.34
CA LEU A 21 0.34 18.02 8.78
C LEU A 21 1.25 19.03 9.47
N GLY A 22 2.15 19.66 8.70
CA GLY A 22 3.14 20.59 9.26
C GLY A 22 4.06 19.96 10.31
N GLY A 23 4.35 18.66 10.19
CA GLY A 23 5.20 17.91 11.13
C GLY A 23 4.49 17.41 12.40
N SER A 24 3.21 17.75 12.60
CA SER A 24 2.39 17.21 13.69
C SER A 24 1.57 16.03 13.21
N ALA A 25 1.43 14.98 14.04
CA ALA A 25 0.55 13.85 13.74
C ALA A 25 -0.90 14.34 13.63
N LEU A 26 -1.60 13.88 12.60
CA LEU A 26 -2.99 14.26 12.33
C LEU A 26 -3.79 13.04 11.90
N THR A 27 -4.95 12.82 12.54
CA THR A 27 -5.86 11.75 12.13
C THR A 27 -6.70 12.21 10.93
N PRO A 28 -6.72 11.48 9.81
CA PRO A 28 -7.59 11.75 8.69
C PRO A 28 -9.03 11.31 8.97
N ASP A 29 -9.99 11.88 8.24
CA ASP A 29 -11.40 11.48 8.36
C ASP A 29 -11.68 10.17 7.63
N SER A 30 -11.01 9.96 6.50
CA SER A 30 -11.09 8.72 5.75
C SER A 30 -9.79 8.41 5.04
N VAL A 31 -9.51 7.12 4.93
CA VAL A 31 -8.38 6.59 4.17
C VAL A 31 -8.86 5.38 3.37
N THR A 32 -8.61 5.39 2.07
CA THR A 32 -8.67 4.20 1.23
C THR A 32 -7.29 3.87 0.70
N TRP A 33 -7.05 2.60 0.39
CA TRP A 33 -5.81 2.18 -0.27
C TRP A 33 -6.07 1.22 -1.41
N THR A 34 -5.18 1.29 -2.40
CA THR A 34 -5.18 0.45 -3.59
C THR A 34 -3.82 -0.20 -3.73
N LEU A 35 -3.79 -1.50 -4.01
CA LEU A 35 -2.60 -2.23 -4.42
C LEU A 35 -2.65 -2.50 -5.93
N SER A 36 -1.62 -2.06 -6.63
CA SER A 36 -1.51 -2.20 -8.07
C SER A 36 -0.10 -2.58 -8.50
N ARG A 37 0.05 -2.94 -9.77
CA ARG A 37 1.33 -2.98 -10.49
C ARG A 37 1.74 -1.56 -10.92
N PRO A 38 2.99 -1.32 -11.38
CA PRO A 38 3.42 -0.01 -11.88
C PRO A 38 2.58 0.52 -13.04
N ASN A 39 1.98 -0.38 -13.84
CA ASN A 39 1.08 -0.03 -14.93
C ASN A 39 -0.38 0.26 -14.49
N LYS A 40 -0.62 0.40 -13.17
CA LYS A 40 -1.93 0.62 -12.54
C LYS A 40 -2.91 -0.55 -12.62
N THR A 41 -2.48 -1.73 -13.05
CA THR A 41 -3.34 -2.93 -12.96
C THR A 41 -3.55 -3.29 -11.49
N ILE A 42 -4.82 -3.38 -11.07
CA ILE A 42 -5.19 -3.75 -9.69
C ILE A 42 -4.75 -5.18 -9.41
N VAL A 43 -4.20 -5.40 -8.22
CA VAL A 43 -3.80 -6.72 -7.73
C VAL A 43 -4.91 -7.24 -6.82
N ASN A 44 -5.37 -8.46 -7.07
CA ASN A 44 -6.26 -9.22 -6.20
C ASN A 44 -7.49 -8.44 -5.65
N ALA A 45 -8.14 -7.66 -6.52
CA ALA A 45 -9.29 -6.81 -6.18
C ALA A 45 -9.06 -5.82 -5.02
N ARG A 46 -7.81 -5.45 -4.74
CA ARG A 46 -7.43 -4.44 -3.75
C ARG A 46 -7.53 -3.03 -4.33
N GLU A 47 -8.72 -2.64 -4.74
CA GLU A 47 -9.04 -1.27 -5.17
C GLU A 47 -9.89 -0.56 -4.12
N ASP A 48 -9.47 0.65 -3.74
CA ASP A 48 -10.19 1.53 -2.80
C ASP A 48 -10.62 0.84 -1.49
N VAL A 49 -9.74 -0.02 -0.96
CA VAL A 49 -9.98 -0.73 0.30
C VAL A 49 -10.03 0.28 1.45
N VAL A 50 -11.15 0.31 2.15
CA VAL A 50 -11.41 1.26 3.25
C VAL A 50 -10.65 0.86 4.50
N ILE A 51 -10.05 1.85 5.17
CA ILE A 51 -9.61 1.73 6.56
C ILE A 51 -10.75 2.27 7.44
N GLU A 52 -11.52 1.36 8.05
CA GLU A 52 -12.74 1.68 8.81
C GLU A 52 -12.52 2.67 9.95
N THR A 53 -11.35 2.58 10.61
CA THR A 53 -10.98 3.46 11.72
C THR A 53 -9.61 4.09 11.46
N PRO A 54 -9.55 5.24 10.77
CA PRO A 54 -8.30 5.95 10.58
C PRO A 54 -7.71 6.42 11.92
N GLY A 55 -6.39 6.22 12.07
CA GLY A 55 -5.62 6.70 13.22
C GLY A 55 -4.61 7.76 12.79
N THR A 56 -3.73 8.20 13.69
CA THR A 56 -2.53 8.96 13.32
C THR A 56 -1.50 8.09 12.58
N THR A 57 -1.63 6.77 12.75
CA THR A 57 -1.02 5.74 11.91
C THR A 57 -2.04 4.67 11.58
N ASN A 58 -1.86 3.99 10.46
CA ASN A 58 -2.55 2.75 10.14
C ASN A 58 -1.58 1.75 9.53
N THR A 59 -1.85 0.45 9.71
CA THR A 59 -1.06 -0.61 9.07
C THR A 59 -1.90 -1.27 7.99
N ILE A 60 -1.34 -1.34 6.78
CA ILE A 60 -1.83 -2.18 5.68
C ILE A 60 -0.94 -3.41 5.63
N ALA A 61 -1.50 -4.60 5.46
CA ALA A 61 -0.71 -5.83 5.39
C ALA A 61 -1.17 -6.66 4.18
N PRO A 62 -0.67 -6.37 2.96
CA PRO A 62 -0.87 -7.27 1.84
C PRO A 62 -0.23 -8.63 2.14
N SER A 63 -0.90 -9.71 1.73
CA SER A 63 -0.45 -11.07 2.00
C SER A 63 -0.91 -12.07 0.94
N GLY A 64 -0.27 -13.25 0.92
CA GLY A 64 -0.63 -14.35 0.02
C GLY A 64 -0.67 -13.90 -1.44
N ASP A 65 -1.83 -14.05 -2.08
CA ASP A 65 -2.08 -13.69 -3.49
C ASP A 65 -1.80 -12.22 -3.83
N ASP A 66 -1.86 -11.31 -2.84
CA ASP A 66 -1.46 -9.91 -3.03
C ASP A 66 0.03 -9.79 -3.43
N LEU A 67 0.82 -10.80 -3.03
CA LEU A 67 2.27 -10.90 -3.16
C LEU A 67 2.72 -12.07 -4.06
N ALA A 68 1.81 -12.73 -4.78
CA ALA A 68 2.16 -13.78 -5.73
C ALA A 68 2.79 -13.20 -7.01
N ILE A 69 3.81 -13.87 -7.57
CA ILE A 69 4.44 -13.48 -8.84
C ILE A 69 3.85 -14.32 -9.98
N LEU A 70 3.14 -13.69 -10.91
CA LEU A 70 2.56 -14.41 -12.06
C LEU A 70 3.51 -14.48 -13.27
N SER A 71 4.55 -13.65 -13.28
CA SER A 71 5.60 -13.61 -14.31
C SER A 71 6.81 -12.84 -13.79
N ASP A 72 7.98 -13.00 -14.40
CA ASP A 72 9.20 -12.27 -14.00
C ASP A 72 9.04 -10.73 -14.02
N SER A 73 8.13 -10.20 -14.84
CA SER A 73 7.81 -8.77 -14.87
C SER A 73 6.85 -8.31 -13.75
N ASP A 74 6.33 -9.23 -12.94
CA ASP A 74 5.30 -9.01 -11.92
C ASP A 74 5.87 -8.91 -10.50
N ILE A 75 7.09 -8.38 -10.37
CA ILE A 75 7.78 -8.27 -9.08
C ILE A 75 7.59 -6.93 -8.39
N ASP A 76 7.08 -5.91 -9.08
CA ASP A 76 6.86 -4.60 -8.49
C ASP A 76 5.41 -4.42 -8.02
N ARG A 77 5.24 -3.79 -6.87
CA ARG A 77 3.95 -3.47 -6.27
C ARG A 77 3.92 -2.00 -5.87
N VAL A 78 2.79 -1.35 -6.12
CA VAL A 78 2.52 0.04 -5.77
C VAL A 78 1.32 0.09 -4.85
N ILE A 79 1.49 0.72 -3.68
CA ILE A 79 0.38 1.12 -2.80
C ILE A 79 0.07 2.58 -3.08
N THR A 80 -1.20 2.86 -3.37
CA THR A 80 -1.73 4.22 -3.41
C THR A 80 -2.70 4.39 -2.25
N ALA A 81 -2.42 5.32 -1.33
CA ALA A 81 -3.35 5.70 -0.27
C ALA A 81 -4.01 7.03 -0.62
N LYS A 82 -5.34 7.10 -0.53
CA LYS A 82 -6.14 8.32 -0.70
C LYS A 82 -6.66 8.75 0.66
N ILE A 83 -6.35 9.99 1.04
CA ILE A 83 -6.54 10.52 2.39
C ILE A 83 -7.36 11.79 2.33
N VAL A 84 -8.37 11.93 3.20
CA VAL A 84 -9.24 13.12 3.27
C VAL A 84 -9.25 13.70 4.68
N TYR A 85 -9.16 15.02 4.77
CA TYR A 85 -9.31 15.79 6.02
C TYR A 85 -10.38 16.90 5.89
N SER A 86 -11.12 17.14 6.97
CA SER A 86 -12.14 18.17 7.06
C SER A 86 -11.64 19.42 7.78
N PRO A 87 -12.24 20.60 7.49
CA PRO A 87 -13.14 20.85 6.37
C PRO A 87 -12.36 21.30 5.11
N GLY A 88 -12.65 20.68 3.96
CA GLY A 88 -12.33 21.26 2.65
C GLY A 88 -10.95 20.93 2.05
N SER A 89 -10.24 19.91 2.54
CA SER A 89 -9.04 19.46 1.83
C SER A 89 -9.40 18.60 0.61
N LEU A 90 -8.75 18.86 -0.53
CA LEU A 90 -8.78 17.93 -1.65
C LEU A 90 -8.15 16.60 -1.20
N PRO A 91 -8.68 15.44 -1.65
CA PRO A 91 -8.07 14.15 -1.35
C PRO A 91 -6.58 14.16 -1.69
N GLN A 92 -5.75 13.85 -0.72
CA GLN A 92 -4.32 13.71 -0.92
C GLN A 92 -4.01 12.27 -1.30
N ASN A 93 -3.20 12.08 -2.33
CA ASN A 93 -2.72 10.76 -2.74
C ASN A 93 -1.27 10.60 -2.30
N ALA A 94 -0.99 9.55 -1.55
CA ALA A 94 0.36 9.10 -1.23
C ALA A 94 0.64 7.80 -2.00
N GLN A 95 1.85 7.66 -2.53
CA GLN A 95 2.26 6.47 -3.29
C GLN A 95 3.61 5.95 -2.82
N ALA A 96 3.66 4.64 -2.62
CA ALA A 96 4.86 3.90 -2.29
C ALA A 96 4.98 2.66 -3.18
N GLU A 97 6.21 2.27 -3.49
CA GLU A 97 6.56 1.10 -4.27
C GLU A 97 7.40 0.14 -3.42
N PHE A 98 7.16 -1.15 -3.58
CA PHE A 98 7.98 -2.21 -3.00
C PHE A 98 8.13 -3.36 -4.00
N LYS A 99 9.17 -4.17 -3.81
CA LYS A 99 9.46 -5.33 -4.66
C LYS A 99 9.06 -6.62 -3.97
N ILE A 100 8.73 -7.63 -4.75
CA ILE A 100 8.53 -9.00 -4.29
C ILE A 100 9.80 -9.78 -4.61
N LYS A 101 10.38 -10.41 -3.58
CA LYS A 101 11.44 -11.41 -3.74
C LYS A 101 10.75 -12.75 -4.03
N PRO A 102 11.10 -13.44 -5.13
CA PRO A 102 10.63 -14.80 -5.39
C PRO A 102 10.91 -15.73 -4.22
N LEU A 103 10.07 -16.75 -4.05
CA LEU A 103 10.43 -17.87 -3.18
C LEU A 103 11.72 -18.50 -3.70
N ASP A 104 12.71 -18.67 -2.81
CA ASP A 104 13.91 -19.43 -3.16
C ASP A 104 13.43 -20.84 -3.52
N GLN A 105 13.57 -21.24 -4.79
CA GLN A 105 13.22 -22.58 -5.25
C GLN A 105 14.11 -23.57 -4.47
N VAL A 106 13.54 -24.31 -3.52
CA VAL A 106 14.26 -25.40 -2.86
C VAL A 106 14.52 -26.47 -3.95
N PRO A 107 15.78 -26.86 -4.19
CA PRO A 107 16.12 -27.82 -5.24
C PRO A 107 15.50 -29.21 -5.00
#